data_AF-A0A7I0J6B0-F1
#
_entry.id   AF-A0A7I0J6B0-F1
#
_cell.length_a   1.000
_cell.length_b   1.000
_cell.length_c   1.000
_cell.angle_alpha   90.00
_cell.angle_beta   90.00
_cell.angle_gamma   90.00
#
_symmetry.space_group_name_H-M   'P 1'
#
loop_
_entity.id
_entity.type
_entity.pdbx_description
1 polymer ?
#
loop_
_entity_poly.entity_id
_entity_poly.type
_entity_poly.pdbx_seq_one_letter_code
_entity_poly.pdbx_strand_id
1 'polypeptide(L)'
;FSHIKRRPSHLLSGLLRCGVCGSGLSVHDRDKSCKTRVRCSAVRESGSCSNRRILYLPEIEKAVLDGMREQLKAPELIEAYVRKYNEERRRLAAQAN
;
A
#
# COMPACT_ATOMS: atom_id res chain seq x y z
N PHE A 1 11.75 -8.86 -26.13
CA PHE A 1 11.90 -7.78 -25.13
C PHE A 1 11.20 -8.17 -23.83
N SER A 2 11.86 -9.00 -23.01
CA SER A 2 11.34 -9.42 -21.71
C SER A 2 11.23 -8.20 -20.79
N HIS A 3 10.00 -7.85 -20.40
CA HIS A 3 9.75 -6.90 -19.32
C HIS A 3 10.16 -7.55 -17.99
N ILE A 4 11.47 -7.57 -17.69
CA ILE A 4 11.98 -7.89 -16.36
C ILE A 4 11.42 -6.80 -15.43
N LYS A 5 10.32 -7.13 -14.72
CA LYS A 5 9.79 -6.26 -13.67
C LYS A 5 10.86 -6.15 -12.59
N ARG A 6 11.52 -5.00 -12.53
CA ARG A 6 12.43 -4.70 -11.43
C ARG A 6 11.68 -4.84 -10.13
N ARG A 7 12.27 -5.57 -9.18
CA ARG A 7 11.71 -5.69 -7.84
C ARG A 7 11.52 -4.29 -7.25
N PRO A 8 10.32 -3.93 -6.78
CA PRO A 8 10.10 -2.66 -6.12
C PRO A 8 11.04 -2.52 -4.92
N SER A 9 11.70 -1.36 -4.81
CA SER A 9 12.69 -1.11 -3.75
C SER A 9 12.06 -0.93 -2.37
N HIS A 10 10.77 -0.60 -2.32
CA HIS A 10 10.00 -0.36 -1.10
C HIS A 10 8.58 -0.94 -1.23
N LEU A 11 7.93 -1.25 -0.10
CA LEU A 11 6.64 -1.95 -0.06
C LEU A 11 5.55 -1.20 -0.83
N LEU A 12 5.50 0.13 -0.67
CA LEU A 12 4.46 0.99 -1.23
C LEU A 12 4.89 1.72 -2.51
N SER A 13 5.93 1.22 -3.18
CA SER A 13 6.44 1.80 -4.43
C SER A 13 5.33 1.88 -5.49
N GLY A 14 5.08 3.08 -6.01
CA GLY A 14 4.05 3.31 -7.04
C GLY A 14 2.61 3.45 -6.51
N LEU A 15 2.37 3.17 -5.23
CA LEU A 15 1.04 3.25 -4.62
C LEU A 15 0.81 4.58 -3.89
N LEU A 16 1.87 5.22 -3.38
CA LEU A 16 1.76 6.47 -2.62
C LEU A 16 1.33 7.65 -3.51
N ARG A 17 0.31 8.38 -3.06
CA ARG A 17 -0.24 9.58 -3.72
C ARG A 17 -0.27 10.78 -2.78
N CYS A 18 -0.06 11.96 -3.34
CA CYS A 18 -0.18 13.23 -2.64
C CYS A 18 -1.66 13.57 -2.44
N GLY A 19 -2.07 13.84 -1.20
CA GLY A 19 -3.44 14.24 -0.89
C GLY A 19 -3.86 15.62 -1.39
N VAL A 20 -2.94 16.42 -1.94
CA VAL A 20 -3.24 17.76 -2.49
C VAL A 20 -3.42 17.72 -4.00
N CYS A 21 -2.45 17.18 -4.74
CA CYS A 21 -2.46 17.19 -6.20
C CYS A 21 -2.69 15.83 -6.85
N GLY A 22 -2.83 14.76 -6.06
CA GLY A 22 -3.00 13.39 -6.56
C GLY A 22 -1.75 12.77 -7.21
N SER A 23 -0.68 13.53 -7.45
CA SER A 23 0.58 13.01 -8.02
C SER A 23 1.26 12.01 -7.07
N GLY A 24 2.16 11.18 -7.61
CA GLY A 24 2.91 10.23 -6.79
C GLY A 24 3.80 10.89 -5.72
N LEU A 25 4.16 10.13 -4.69
CA LEU A 25 5.32 10.46 -3.86
C LEU A 25 6.57 9.76 -4.41
N SER A 26 7.68 10.48 -4.45
CA SER A 26 8.98 9.96 -4.85
C SER A 26 9.98 10.07 -3.69
N VAL A 27 11.00 9.20 -3.71
CA VAL A 27 12.10 9.24 -2.75
C VAL A 27 12.82 10.57 -2.89
N HIS A 28 12.98 11.28 -1.77
CA HIS A 28 13.73 12.51 -1.71
C HIS A 28 15.20 12.23 -1.39
N ASP A 29 15.46 11.61 -0.24
CA ASP A 29 16.78 11.31 0.28
C ASP A 29 16.69 10.34 1.49
N ARG A 30 17.81 10.12 2.17
CA ARG A 30 17.89 9.33 3.40
C ARG A 30 18.47 10.19 4.52
N ASP A 31 17.99 9.99 5.75
CA ASP A 31 18.55 10.66 6.92
C ASP A 31 19.87 9.99 7.40
N LYS A 32 20.48 10.56 8.44
CA LYS A 32 21.72 10.04 9.07
C LYS A 32 21.55 8.63 9.67
N SER A 33 20.32 8.23 9.96
CA SER A 33 19.95 6.91 10.46
C SER A 33 19.51 5.96 9.33
N CYS A 34 19.82 6.30 8.07
CA CYS A 34 19.48 5.55 6.86
C CYS A 34 17.96 5.40 6.59
N LYS A 35 17.09 6.18 7.24
CA LYS A 35 15.64 6.16 6.98
C LYS A 35 15.34 6.92 5.70
N THR A 36 14.55 6.30 4.82
CA THR A 36 14.16 6.90 3.54
C THR A 36 13.06 7.94 3.75
N ARG A 37 13.23 9.11 3.13
CA ARG A 37 12.26 10.19 3.12
C ARG A 37 11.64 10.34 1.73
N VAL A 38 10.35 10.62 1.68
CA VAL A 38 9.58 10.83 0.45
C VAL A 38 8.94 12.20 0.42
N ARG A 39 8.74 12.75 -0.78
CA ARG A 39 7.99 13.99 -1.01
C ARG A 39 7.13 13.88 -2.26
N CYS A 40 6.18 14.78 -2.42
CA CYS A 40 5.37 14.85 -3.63
C CYS A 40 6.25 15.08 -4.88
N SER A 41 6.05 14.27 -5.92
CA SER A 41 6.82 14.37 -7.17
C SER A 41 6.54 15.67 -7.91
N ALA A 42 5.28 16.13 -7.97
CA ALA A 42 4.92 17.39 -8.62
C ALA A 42 5.60 18.61 -7.97
N VAL A 43 5.83 18.59 -6.65
CA VAL A 43 6.60 19.65 -5.99
C VAL A 43 8.07 19.60 -6.37
N ARG A 44 8.63 18.40 -6.52
CA ARG A 44 10.04 18.20 -6.83
C ARG A 44 10.36 18.53 -8.30
N GLU A 45 9.54 18.05 -9.23
CA GLU A 45 9.82 18.10 -10.66
C GLU A 45 9.29 19.39 -11.32
N SER A 46 8.07 19.82 -10.99
CA SER A 46 7.40 20.94 -11.66
C SER A 46 7.04 22.11 -10.72
N GLY A 47 7.21 21.96 -9.41
CA GLY A 47 6.79 22.96 -8.42
C GLY A 47 5.28 23.22 -8.37
N SER A 48 4.45 22.42 -9.07
CA SER A 48 3.02 22.71 -9.31
C SER A 48 2.10 22.34 -8.15
N CYS A 49 2.63 21.87 -7.03
CA CYS A 49 1.86 21.51 -5.84
C CYS A 49 2.37 22.29 -4.61
N SER A 50 1.46 22.66 -3.72
CA SER A 50 1.80 23.39 -2.48
C SER A 50 2.32 22.46 -1.37
N ASN A 51 2.17 21.14 -1.52
CA ASN A 51 2.56 20.17 -0.50
C ASN A 51 4.07 19.94 -0.44
N ARG A 52 4.76 20.78 0.32
CA ARG A 52 6.22 20.72 0.54
C ARG A 52 6.63 19.80 1.70
N ARG A 53 5.71 18.98 2.23
CA ARG A 53 6.01 18.08 3.34
C ARG A 53 6.97 16.97 2.88
N ILE A 54 7.93 16.68 3.74
CA ILE A 54 8.84 15.53 3.64
C ILE A 54 8.40 14.55 4.72
N LEU A 55 8.15 13.31 4.33
CA LEU A 55 7.63 12.27 5.21
C LEU A 55 8.60 11.09 5.25
N TYR A 56 8.68 10.41 6.39
CA TYR A 56 9.47 9.17 6.50
C TYR A 56 8.69 8.00 5.93
N LEU A 57 9.27 7.34 4.92
CA LEU A 57 8.66 6.17 4.30
C LEU A 57 8.40 5.02 5.29
N PRO A 58 9.31 4.69 6.24
CA PRO A 58 9.06 3.64 7.22
C PRO A 58 7.85 3.90 8.11
N GLU A 59 7.55 5.17 8.43
CA GLU A 59 6.40 5.54 9.25
C GLU A 59 5.09 5.34 8.48
N ILE A 60 5.09 5.69 7.19
CA ILE A 60 3.94 5.44 6.29
C ILE A 60 3.71 3.94 6.15
N GLU A 61 4.78 3.18 5.87
CA GLU A 61 4.68 1.72 5.73
C GLU A 61 4.17 1.06 7.02
N LYS A 62 4.68 1.50 8.18
CA LYS A 62 4.19 1.03 9.48
C LYS A 62 2.70 1.34 9.65
N ALA A 63 2.28 2.57 9.41
CA ALA A 63 0.87 2.97 9.56
C ALA A 63 -0.07 2.18 8.63
N VAL A 64 0.36 1.94 7.38
CA VAL A 64 -0.41 1.13 6.43
C VAL A 64 -0.51 -0.32 6.90
N LEU A 65 0.61 -0.93 7.31
CA LEU A 65 0.61 -2.31 7.81
C LEU A 65 -0.21 -2.46 9.10
N ASP A 66 -0.10 -1.49 10.01
CA ASP A 66 -0.87 -1.48 11.26
C ASP A 66 -2.37 -1.35 10.96
N GLY A 67 -2.76 -0.44 10.06
CA GLY A 67 -4.15 -0.30 9.60
C GLY A 67 -4.67 -1.55 8.89
N MET A 68 -3.86 -2.17 8.03
CA MET A 68 -4.22 -3.45 7.39
C MET A 68 -4.42 -4.55 8.44
N ARG A 69 -3.54 -4.66 9.44
CA ARG A 69 -3.72 -5.63 10.53
C ARG A 69 -5.01 -5.35 11.29
N GLU A 70 -5.35 -4.10 11.56
CA GLU A 70 -6.59 -3.75 12.25
C GLU A 70 -7.84 -4.09 11.43
N GLN A 71 -7.86 -3.80 10.13
CA GLN A 71 -8.96 -4.18 9.24
C GLN A 71 -9.10 -5.70 9.11
N LEU A 72 -7.98 -6.43 9.21
CA LEU A 72 -7.94 -7.90 9.20
C LEU A 72 -8.14 -8.52 10.59
N LYS A 73 -8.30 -7.72 11.64
CA LYS A 73 -8.47 -8.16 13.04
C LYS A 73 -9.94 -8.30 13.45
N ALA A 74 -10.90 -8.23 12.52
CA ALA A 74 -12.29 -8.53 12.82
C ALA A 74 -12.54 -10.05 12.70
N PRO A 75 -12.35 -10.85 13.76
CA PRO A 75 -12.57 -12.30 13.70
C PRO A 75 -14.00 -12.64 13.27
N GLU A 76 -14.95 -11.81 13.62
CA GLU A 76 -16.36 -11.92 13.21
C GLU A 76 -16.58 -11.79 11.70
N LEU A 77 -15.82 -10.95 11.00
CA LEU A 77 -15.88 -10.84 9.54
C LEU A 77 -15.16 -12.00 8.86
N ILE A 78 -14.02 -12.45 9.42
CA ILE A 78 -13.29 -13.63 8.92
C ILE A 78 -14.14 -14.88 9.09
N GLU A 79 -14.80 -15.07 10.24
CA GLU A 79 -15.67 -16.21 10.52
C GLU A 79 -16.88 -16.22 9.59
N ALA A 80 -17.55 -15.07 9.42
CA ALA A 80 -18.66 -14.95 8.48
C ALA A 80 -18.22 -15.27 7.03
N TYR A 81 -17.05 -14.79 6.62
CA TYR A 81 -16.47 -15.08 5.31
C TYR A 81 -16.13 -16.57 5.15
N VAL A 82 -15.42 -17.18 6.10
CA VAL A 82 -15.03 -18.59 6.06
C VAL A 82 -16.26 -19.51 6.06
N ARG A 83 -17.28 -19.19 6.87
CA ARG A 83 -18.54 -19.93 6.89
C ARG A 83 -19.22 -19.91 5.53
N LYS A 84 -19.38 -18.71 4.93
CA LYS A 84 -19.99 -18.55 3.60
C LYS A 84 -19.18 -19.23 2.50
N TYR A 85 -17.86 -19.11 2.55
CA TYR A 85 -16.96 -19.78 1.63
C TYR A 85 -17.09 -21.32 1.70
N ASN A 86 -17.15 -21.89 2.91
CA ASN A 86 -17.30 -23.34 3.10
C ASN A 86 -18.69 -23.86 2.72
N GLU A 87 -19.75 -23.08 2.92
CA GLU A 87 -21.11 -23.38 2.42
C GLU A 87 -21.11 -23.47 0.90
N GLU A 88 -20.54 -22.48 0.21
CA GLU A 88 -20.52 -22.45 -1.26
C GLU A 88 -19.65 -23.56 -1.83
N ARG A 89 -18.50 -23.88 -1.21
CA ARG A 89 -17.66 -25.03 -1.62
C ARG A 89 -18.41 -26.36 -1.48
N ARG A 90 -19.21 -26.54 -0.42
CA ARG A 90 -20.05 -27.74 -0.25
C ARG A 90 -21.16 -27.83 -1.29
N ARG A 91 -21.80 -26.70 -1.61
CA ARG A 91 -22.82 -26.63 -2.67
C ARG A 91 -22.22 -26.99 -4.04
N LEU A 92 -21.09 -26.40 -4.40
CA LEU A 92 -20.41 -26.69 -5.67
C LEU A 92 -19.94 -28.14 -5.76
N ALA A 93 -19.46 -28.73 -4.65
CA ALA A 93 -19.11 -30.14 -4.59
C ALA A 93 -20.34 -31.05 -4.75
N ALA A 94 -21.49 -30.68 -4.18
CA ALA A 94 -22.74 -31.41 -4.33
C ALA A 94 -23.36 -31.28 -5.72
N GLN A 95 -23.09 -30.20 -6.46
CA GLN A 95 -23.52 -30.00 -7.85
C GLN A 95 -22.59 -30.68 -8.88
N ALA A 96 -21.41 -31.14 -8.45
CA ALA A 96 -20.43 -31.83 -9.30
C ALA A 96 -20.56 -33.37 -9.25
N ASN A 97 -21.56 -33.89 -8.53
CA ASN A 97 -22.02 -35.30 -8.55
C ASN A 97 -23.39 -35.38 -9.23
#